data_AF-A0A318CKD4-F1
#
_entry.id   AF-A0A318CKD4-F1
#
_cell.length_a   1.000
_cell.length_b   1.000
_cell.length_c   1.000
_cell.angle_alpha   90.00
_cell.angle_beta   90.00
_cell.angle_gamma   90.00
#
_symmetry.space_group_name_H-M   'P 1'
#
loop_
_entity.id
_entity.type
_entity.pdbx_description
1 polymer ?
#
loop_
_entity_poly.entity_id
_entity_poly.type
_entity_poly.pdbx_seq_one_letter_code
_entity_poly.pdbx_strand_id
1 'polypeptide(L)'
;MKDTNRSIQTLIDYTGPLLLALVIGALAGLGVVMFRWLILFGQEVLWPAGADFAGQVQQAEWRWKLLIPAGMGLLVGPIITFWAPEVRGPGVPEVMEALALKGGRIRHRVTLIKAFVTAGLISAGASVGREGPVVQIGSSIGSSLTQMLKLRRNSRRLAVACGAAAGIAATFQAPMAGTLFAVEILLFDLEIASLSNIVIAAVTGTMVARAFWEGAQIFVIPDFFMAHPAELLLYFFLGLVAGLISLVLMGAIFSLPRFWKMIGVPDWLSPCLGGLLVGTVALYCPWALGVGYESIDATLADKVSLVFVLTLLVAKIVATSFSIGSGMSGGIFAPSLFIGAALGSLVLTQK
;
A
#
# COMPACT_ATOMS: atom_id res chain seq x y z
N MET A 1 -50.38 -2.88 14.20
CA MET A 1 -49.72 -1.56 14.01
C MET A 1 -48.40 -1.43 14.78
N LYS A 2 -48.31 -1.77 16.08
CA LYS A 2 -47.02 -1.71 16.83
C LYS A 2 -45.94 -2.67 16.31
N ASP A 3 -46.28 -3.92 15.96
CA ASP A 3 -45.31 -4.88 15.43
C ASP A 3 -44.85 -4.58 14.00
N THR A 4 -45.73 -3.99 13.18
CA THR A 4 -45.40 -3.52 11.83
C THR A 4 -44.42 -2.36 11.86
N ASN A 5 -44.59 -1.39 12.78
CA ASN A 5 -43.63 -0.30 12.95
C ASN A 5 -42.28 -0.79 13.46
N ARG A 6 -42.28 -1.80 14.35
CA ARG A 6 -41.05 -2.38 14.89
C ARG A 6 -40.26 -3.13 13.81
N SER A 7 -40.93 -3.88 12.95
CA SER A 7 -40.30 -4.58 11.81
C SER A 7 -39.76 -3.63 10.74
N ILE A 8 -40.46 -2.53 10.45
CA ILE A 8 -39.96 -1.49 9.54
C ILE A 8 -38.73 -0.78 10.13
N GLN A 9 -38.74 -0.46 11.43
CA GLN A 9 -37.59 0.17 12.09
C GLN A 9 -36.35 -0.74 12.02
N THR A 10 -36.52 -2.03 12.30
CA THR A 10 -35.45 -3.03 12.20
C THR A 10 -34.89 -3.11 10.77
N LEU A 11 -35.76 -3.12 9.74
CA LEU A 11 -35.34 -3.10 8.33
C LEU A 11 -34.51 -1.85 7.99
N ILE A 12 -34.92 -0.67 8.47
CA ILE A 12 -34.18 0.58 8.26
C ILE A 12 -32.82 0.54 8.97
N ASP A 13 -32.78 0.01 10.19
CA ASP A 13 -31.56 -0.10 11.00
C ASP A 13 -30.51 -1.03 10.35
N TYR A 14 -30.95 -2.05 9.60
CA TYR A 14 -30.04 -2.93 8.83
C TYR A 14 -29.71 -2.39 7.44
N THR A 15 -30.67 -1.81 6.71
CA THR A 15 -30.47 -1.37 5.32
C THR A 15 -29.66 -0.09 5.20
N GLY A 16 -29.83 0.86 6.13
CA GLY A 16 -29.09 2.12 6.13
C GLY A 16 -27.56 1.95 6.13
N PRO A 17 -26.99 1.16 7.05
CA PRO A 17 -25.56 0.86 7.08
C PRO A 17 -25.04 0.19 5.80
N LEU A 18 -25.83 -0.73 5.21
CA LEU A 18 -25.44 -1.45 3.99
C LEU A 18 -25.39 -0.51 2.78
N LEU A 19 -26.38 0.38 2.64
CA LEU A 19 -26.38 1.40 1.60
C LEU A 19 -25.21 2.37 1.76
N LEU A 20 -24.93 2.78 3.01
CA LEU A 20 -23.78 3.62 3.29
C LEU A 20 -22.46 2.90 2.94
N ALA A 21 -22.34 1.62 3.26
CA ALA A 21 -21.18 0.81 2.92
C ALA A 21 -20.98 0.68 1.40
N LEU A 22 -22.07 0.53 0.63
CA LEU A 22 -22.06 0.54 -0.83
C LEU A 22 -21.54 1.89 -1.37
N VAL A 23 -22.06 3.01 -0.87
CA VAL A 23 -21.61 4.35 -1.27
C VAL A 23 -20.14 4.57 -0.91
N ILE A 24 -19.73 4.20 0.31
CA ILE A 24 -18.32 4.28 0.75
C ILE A 24 -17.44 3.43 -0.16
N GLY A 25 -17.85 2.20 -0.46
CA GLY A 25 -17.12 1.29 -1.33
C GLY A 25 -16.92 1.88 -2.72
N ALA A 26 -17.97 2.42 -3.33
CA ALA A 26 -17.91 3.03 -4.65
C ALA A 26 -16.97 4.24 -4.69
N LEU A 27 -17.12 5.17 -3.73
CA LEU A 27 -16.28 6.36 -3.66
C LEU A 27 -14.82 6.03 -3.31
N ALA A 28 -14.57 5.06 -2.43
CA ALA A 28 -13.22 4.59 -2.12
C ALA A 28 -12.57 3.94 -3.36
N GLY A 29 -13.32 3.12 -4.10
CA GLY A 29 -12.88 2.56 -5.38
C GLY A 29 -12.48 3.65 -6.38
N LEU A 30 -13.31 4.67 -6.57
CA LEU A 30 -12.99 5.83 -7.40
C LEU A 30 -11.75 6.59 -6.90
N GLY A 31 -11.60 6.76 -5.59
CA GLY A 31 -10.42 7.39 -5.00
C GLY A 31 -9.13 6.62 -5.28
N VAL A 32 -9.18 5.29 -5.24
CA VAL A 32 -8.05 4.42 -5.61
C VAL A 32 -7.76 4.53 -7.12
N VAL A 33 -8.80 4.57 -7.95
CA VAL A 33 -8.66 4.77 -9.40
C VAL A 33 -7.91 6.07 -9.68
N MET A 34 -8.38 7.19 -9.13
CA MET A 34 -7.75 8.49 -9.30
C MET A 34 -6.30 8.51 -8.79
N PHE A 35 -6.04 7.88 -7.64
CA PHE A 35 -4.69 7.78 -7.08
C PHE A 35 -3.74 6.98 -7.98
N ARG A 36 -4.21 5.87 -8.56
CA ARG A 36 -3.43 5.07 -9.51
C ARG A 36 -3.15 5.85 -10.80
N TRP A 37 -4.13 6.56 -11.36
CA TRP A 37 -3.89 7.45 -12.51
C TRP A 37 -2.87 8.54 -12.21
N LEU A 38 -2.92 9.14 -11.02
CA LEU A 38 -1.94 10.15 -10.62
C LEU A 38 -0.52 9.59 -10.60
N ILE A 39 -0.33 8.35 -10.16
CA ILE A 39 0.96 7.66 -10.19
C ILE A 39 1.40 7.41 -11.65
N LEU A 40 0.53 6.82 -12.47
CA LEU A 40 0.88 6.49 -13.86
C LEU A 40 1.24 7.75 -14.67
N PHE A 41 0.44 8.81 -14.53
CA PHE A 41 0.72 10.10 -15.13
C PHE A 41 2.06 10.67 -14.66
N GLY A 42 2.36 10.59 -13.36
CA GLY A 42 3.65 11.02 -12.84
C GLY A 42 4.82 10.21 -13.40
N GLN A 43 4.65 8.89 -13.59
CA GLN A 43 5.67 8.03 -14.19
C GLN A 43 5.94 8.42 -15.65
N GLU A 44 4.89 8.62 -16.45
CA GLU A 44 5.00 9.06 -17.86
C GLU A 44 5.66 10.44 -18.02
N VAL A 45 5.43 11.35 -17.07
CA VAL A 45 6.03 12.70 -17.11
C VAL A 45 7.50 12.67 -16.67
N LEU A 46 7.85 11.86 -15.68
CA LEU A 46 9.19 11.86 -15.07
C LEU A 46 10.18 10.98 -15.83
N TRP A 47 9.73 9.86 -16.40
CA TRP A 47 10.59 8.84 -17.00
C TRP A 47 10.39 8.76 -18.51
N PRO A 48 11.41 8.30 -19.27
CA PRO A 48 11.24 8.06 -20.70
C PRO A 48 10.20 6.96 -20.96
N ALA A 49 9.69 6.90 -22.18
CA ALA A 49 8.74 5.86 -22.59
C ALA A 49 9.35 4.45 -22.43
N GLY A 50 8.52 3.50 -21.98
CA GLY A 50 8.89 2.11 -21.76
C GLY A 50 7.64 1.24 -21.68
N ALA A 51 7.79 -0.08 -21.81
CA ALA A 51 6.67 -1.01 -21.79
C ALA A 51 5.97 -1.06 -20.41
N ASP A 52 6.76 -0.93 -19.34
CA ASP A 52 6.34 -0.88 -17.95
C ASP A 52 7.30 0.03 -17.16
N PHE A 53 7.02 0.26 -15.88
CA PHE A 53 7.85 1.17 -15.07
C PHE A 53 9.30 0.68 -14.93
N ALA A 54 9.53 -0.62 -14.78
CA ALA A 54 10.87 -1.18 -14.70
C ALA A 54 11.68 -0.92 -15.98
N GLY A 55 11.05 -1.07 -17.14
CA GLY A 55 11.61 -0.75 -18.46
C GLY A 55 11.88 0.74 -18.63
N GLN A 56 10.97 1.62 -18.20
CA GLN A 56 11.17 3.08 -18.20
C GLN A 56 12.43 3.47 -17.40
N VAL A 57 12.56 2.94 -16.17
CA VAL A 57 13.73 3.19 -15.33
C VAL A 57 14.98 2.61 -15.98
N GLN A 58 14.94 1.39 -16.54
CA GLN A 58 16.09 0.75 -17.16
C GLN A 58 16.65 1.59 -18.33
N GLN A 59 15.79 2.12 -19.19
CA GLN A 59 16.14 2.92 -20.36
C GLN A 59 16.57 4.35 -20.02
N ALA A 60 16.22 4.86 -18.84
CA ALA A 60 16.62 6.20 -18.41
C ALA A 60 18.14 6.35 -18.30
N GLU A 61 18.64 7.53 -18.66
CA GLU A 61 20.06 7.86 -18.47
C GLU A 61 20.41 7.82 -16.97
N TRP A 62 21.67 7.49 -16.68
CA TRP A 62 22.15 7.35 -15.30
C TRP A 62 21.93 8.61 -14.44
N ARG A 63 21.98 9.81 -15.06
CA ARG A 63 21.72 11.08 -14.37
C ARG A 63 20.27 11.16 -13.88
N TRP A 64 19.32 10.79 -14.73
CA TRP A 64 17.89 10.82 -14.40
C TRP A 64 17.53 9.81 -13.31
N LYS A 65 18.14 8.62 -13.34
CA LYS A 65 18.03 7.60 -12.28
C LYS A 65 18.39 8.15 -10.89
N LEU A 66 19.35 9.07 -10.81
CA LEU A 66 19.77 9.72 -9.55
C LEU A 66 18.93 10.95 -9.22
N LEU A 67 18.74 11.83 -10.20
CA LEU A 67 18.18 13.17 -9.99
C LEU A 67 16.66 13.14 -9.77
N ILE A 68 15.92 12.22 -10.41
CA ILE A 68 14.46 12.17 -10.27
C ILE A 68 14.05 11.79 -8.84
N PRO A 69 14.52 10.65 -8.26
CA PRO A 69 14.15 10.30 -6.89
C PRO A 69 14.66 11.33 -5.86
N ALA A 70 15.89 11.84 -6.03
CA ALA A 70 16.47 12.85 -5.14
C ALA A 70 15.70 14.18 -5.21
N GLY A 71 15.39 14.65 -6.42
CA GLY A 71 14.65 15.88 -6.66
C GLY A 71 13.22 15.82 -6.11
N MET A 72 12.52 14.69 -6.30
CA MET A 72 11.21 14.50 -5.67
C MET A 72 11.31 14.47 -4.14
N GLY A 73 12.33 13.80 -3.59
CA GLY A 73 12.64 13.82 -2.16
C GLY A 73 12.87 15.25 -1.63
N LEU A 74 13.61 16.08 -2.37
CA LEU A 74 13.84 17.49 -2.04
C LEU A 74 12.56 18.33 -2.09
N LEU A 75 11.66 18.03 -3.02
CA LEU A 75 10.38 18.71 -3.15
C LEU A 75 9.43 18.35 -2.00
N VAL A 76 9.27 17.06 -1.70
CA VAL A 76 8.31 16.62 -0.68
C VAL A 76 8.85 16.72 0.74
N GLY A 77 10.17 16.73 0.94
CA GLY A 77 10.80 16.82 2.25
C GLY A 77 10.33 18.01 3.08
N PRO A 78 10.40 19.26 2.57
CA PRO A 78 9.83 20.43 3.25
C PRO A 78 8.33 20.32 3.51
N ILE A 79 7.56 19.72 2.59
CA ILE A 79 6.11 19.52 2.77
C ILE A 79 5.85 18.59 3.95
N ILE A 80 6.56 17.45 4.02
CA ILE A 80 6.44 16.48 5.11
C ILE A 80 6.93 17.09 6.43
N THR A 81 8.04 17.83 6.43
CA THR A 81 8.62 18.35 7.69
C THR A 81 7.86 19.55 8.25
N PHE A 82 7.46 20.51 7.40
CA PHE A 82 6.94 21.80 7.87
C PHE A 82 5.43 21.97 7.72
N TRP A 83 4.79 21.31 6.75
CA TRP A 83 3.37 21.53 6.44
C TRP A 83 2.44 20.40 6.87
N ALA A 84 2.86 19.15 6.70
CA ALA A 84 2.05 17.98 7.03
C ALA A 84 2.91 16.83 7.57
N PRO A 85 3.41 16.92 8.82
CA PRO A 85 4.18 15.86 9.48
C PRO A 85 3.45 14.51 9.54
N GLU A 86 2.12 14.52 9.59
CA GLU A 86 1.28 13.32 9.63
C GLU A 86 1.30 12.52 8.30
N VAL A 87 1.91 13.07 7.24
CA VAL A 87 2.05 12.40 5.95
C VAL A 87 3.22 11.42 5.95
N ARG A 88 4.19 11.57 6.86
CA ARG A 88 5.40 10.73 6.95
C ARG A 88 5.04 9.24 7.08
N GLY A 89 5.83 8.37 6.46
CA GLY A 89 5.76 6.93 6.69
C GLY A 89 4.50 6.22 6.15
N PRO A 90 4.15 5.05 6.71
CA PRO A 90 3.32 4.04 6.04
C PRO A 90 1.80 4.29 5.99
N GLY A 91 1.20 5.22 6.74
CA GLY A 91 -0.21 5.62 6.56
C GLY A 91 -1.26 4.77 7.28
N VAL A 92 -1.05 3.46 7.40
CA VAL A 92 -1.97 2.58 8.14
C VAL A 92 -2.02 2.91 9.64
N PRO A 93 -0.87 3.16 10.34
CA PRO A 93 -0.88 3.51 11.75
C PRO A 93 -1.74 4.75 12.08
N GLU A 94 -1.80 5.75 11.19
CA GLU A 94 -2.60 6.96 11.38
C GLU A 94 -4.10 6.66 11.36
N VAL A 95 -4.53 5.67 10.57
CA VAL A 95 -5.92 5.20 10.56
C VAL A 95 -6.23 4.40 11.82
N MET A 96 -5.30 3.54 12.27
CA MET A 96 -5.43 2.81 13.55
C MET A 96 -5.56 3.79 14.72
N GLU A 97 -4.69 4.81 14.77
CA GLU A 97 -4.73 5.86 15.78
C GLU A 97 -6.06 6.64 15.73
N ALA A 98 -6.57 6.95 14.53
CA ALA A 98 -7.85 7.61 14.39
C ALA A 98 -9.03 6.76 14.92
N LEU A 99 -9.02 5.45 14.68
CA LEU A 99 -10.02 4.51 15.21
C LEU A 99 -9.95 4.39 16.73
N ALA A 100 -8.74 4.23 17.28
CA ALA A 100 -8.50 4.05 18.71
C ALA A 100 -8.78 5.34 19.50
N LEU A 101 -8.17 6.46 19.11
CA LEU A 101 -8.10 7.68 19.92
C LEU A 101 -9.10 8.76 19.46
N LYS A 102 -9.39 8.84 18.16
CA LYS A 102 -10.21 9.93 17.58
C LYS A 102 -11.62 9.48 17.23
N GLY A 103 -11.99 8.26 17.63
CA GLY A 103 -13.29 7.64 17.37
C GLY A 103 -13.66 7.57 15.89
N GLY A 104 -12.67 7.38 15.01
CA GLY A 104 -12.81 7.31 13.56
C GLY A 104 -12.88 8.66 12.84
N ARG A 105 -12.50 9.78 13.49
CA ARG A 105 -12.40 11.08 12.80
C ARG A 105 -11.05 11.20 12.09
N ILE A 106 -11.09 11.40 10.78
CA ILE A 106 -9.92 11.58 9.92
C ILE A 106 -10.01 12.96 9.25
N ARG A 107 -8.88 13.67 9.19
CA ARG A 107 -8.78 14.98 8.54
C ARG A 107 -8.55 14.80 7.04
N HIS A 108 -9.56 15.09 6.21
CA HIS A 108 -9.48 14.91 4.75
C HIS A 108 -8.30 15.65 4.09
N ARG A 109 -7.88 16.80 4.65
CA ARG A 109 -6.75 17.59 4.14
C ARG A 109 -5.45 16.78 4.18
N VAL A 110 -5.23 16.04 5.27
CA VAL A 110 -4.03 15.20 5.43
C VAL A 110 -4.05 14.07 4.42
N THR A 111 -5.20 13.45 4.19
CA THR A 111 -5.39 12.40 3.19
C THR A 111 -5.05 12.87 1.78
N LEU A 112 -5.51 14.07 1.38
CA LEU A 112 -5.19 14.63 0.07
C LEU A 112 -3.69 14.91 -0.07
N ILE A 113 -3.06 15.54 0.92
CA ILE A 113 -1.62 15.82 0.89
C ILE A 113 -0.83 14.50 0.82
N LYS A 114 -1.21 13.49 1.61
CA LYS A 114 -0.62 12.15 1.59
C LYS A 114 -0.72 11.53 0.19
N ALA A 115 -1.90 11.56 -0.43
CA ALA A 115 -2.09 11.05 -1.77
C ALA A 115 -1.15 11.74 -2.79
N PHE A 116 -1.08 13.07 -2.82
CA PHE A 116 -0.19 13.76 -3.76
C PHE A 116 1.30 13.49 -3.49
N VAL A 117 1.72 13.54 -2.22
CA VAL A 117 3.11 13.30 -1.81
C VAL A 117 3.54 11.87 -2.14
N THR A 118 2.73 10.87 -1.75
CA THR A 118 3.06 9.47 -2.05
C THR A 118 2.97 9.17 -3.54
N ALA A 119 2.01 9.74 -4.27
CA ALA A 119 1.94 9.56 -5.72
C ALA A 119 3.20 10.10 -6.40
N GLY A 120 3.65 11.31 -6.05
CA GLY A 120 4.88 11.90 -6.57
C GLY A 120 6.11 11.03 -6.24
N LEU A 121 6.22 10.56 -5.00
CA LEU A 121 7.32 9.68 -4.57
C LEU A 121 7.35 8.34 -5.33
N ILE A 122 6.20 7.65 -5.45
CA ILE A 122 6.11 6.39 -6.21
C ILE A 122 6.42 6.66 -7.69
N SER A 123 5.91 7.75 -8.25
CA SER A 123 6.17 8.15 -9.63
C SER A 123 7.65 8.41 -9.87
N ALA A 124 8.33 9.01 -8.90
CA ALA A 124 9.78 9.25 -8.93
C ALA A 124 10.61 8.01 -8.59
N GLY A 125 9.99 6.85 -8.38
CA GLY A 125 10.69 5.58 -8.17
C GLY A 125 11.01 5.21 -6.72
N ALA A 126 10.48 5.93 -5.72
CA ALA A 126 10.61 5.50 -4.32
C ALA A 126 10.08 4.07 -4.15
N SER A 127 10.82 3.23 -3.42
CA SER A 127 10.46 1.82 -3.21
C SER A 127 9.45 1.70 -2.07
N VAL A 128 8.20 2.06 -2.37
CA VAL A 128 7.08 2.07 -1.43
C VAL A 128 5.79 1.60 -2.09
N GLY A 129 4.86 1.12 -1.28
CA GLY A 129 3.52 0.69 -1.69
C GLY A 129 2.49 1.81 -1.68
N ARG A 130 1.39 1.56 -2.37
CA ARG A 130 0.18 2.42 -2.48
C ARG A 130 -0.73 2.30 -1.25
N GLU A 131 -0.46 1.33 -0.39
CA GLU A 131 -1.40 0.75 0.57
C GLU A 131 -1.76 1.72 1.70
N GLY A 132 -0.78 2.47 2.19
CA GLY A 132 -1.01 3.55 3.13
C GLY A 132 -2.01 4.60 2.61
N PRO A 133 -1.71 5.25 1.47
CA PRO A 133 -2.61 6.22 0.85
C PRO A 133 -4.00 5.67 0.55
N VAL A 134 -4.14 4.48 -0.04
CA VAL A 134 -5.46 3.93 -0.41
C VAL A 134 -6.31 3.59 0.80
N VAL A 135 -5.71 3.07 1.88
CA VAL A 135 -6.38 2.88 3.16
C VAL A 135 -6.85 4.23 3.71
N GLN A 136 -5.98 5.24 3.70
CA GLN A 136 -6.32 6.56 4.24
C GLN A 136 -7.36 7.31 3.39
N ILE A 137 -7.34 7.17 2.06
CA ILE A 137 -8.35 7.68 1.12
C ILE A 137 -9.70 7.08 1.45
N GLY A 138 -9.82 5.75 1.44
CA GLY A 138 -11.07 5.07 1.72
C GLY A 138 -11.59 5.35 3.13
N SER A 139 -10.72 5.25 4.14
CA SER A 139 -11.08 5.59 5.52
C SER A 139 -11.52 7.03 5.71
N SER A 140 -10.89 7.99 5.03
CA SER A 140 -11.28 9.41 5.06
C SER A 140 -12.65 9.64 4.44
N ILE A 141 -13.01 8.92 3.38
CA ILE A 141 -14.35 8.97 2.76
C ILE A 141 -15.40 8.48 3.76
N GLY A 142 -15.19 7.30 4.37
CA GLY A 142 -16.08 6.78 5.41
C GLY A 142 -16.19 7.71 6.61
N SER A 143 -15.08 8.30 7.04
CA SER A 143 -15.06 9.29 8.13
C SER A 143 -15.84 10.57 7.78
N SER A 144 -15.71 11.06 6.54
CA SER A 144 -16.32 12.32 6.11
C SER A 144 -17.83 12.17 5.93
N LEU A 145 -18.28 11.11 5.25
CA LEU A 145 -19.70 10.83 5.06
C LEU A 145 -20.44 10.68 6.39
N THR A 146 -19.86 9.95 7.33
CA THR A 146 -20.49 9.77 8.65
C THR A 146 -20.48 11.04 9.50
N GLN A 147 -19.50 11.93 9.31
CA GLN A 147 -19.51 13.26 9.94
C GLN A 147 -20.57 14.17 9.34
N MET A 148 -20.73 14.17 8.00
CA MET A 148 -21.79 14.92 7.31
C MET A 148 -23.19 14.45 7.75
N LEU A 149 -23.38 13.14 7.88
CA LEU A 149 -24.63 12.53 8.36
C LEU A 149 -24.79 12.54 9.89
N LYS A 150 -23.84 13.13 10.63
CA LYS A 150 -23.84 13.23 12.10
C LYS A 150 -24.04 11.88 12.82
N LEU A 151 -23.48 10.81 12.28
CA LEU A 151 -23.62 9.46 12.85
C LEU A 151 -22.77 9.27 14.11
N ARG A 152 -23.16 8.27 14.92
CA ARG A 152 -22.50 7.91 16.18
C ARG A 152 -21.09 7.33 15.96
N ARG A 153 -20.29 7.30 17.03
CA ARG A 153 -18.90 6.80 17.03
C ARG A 153 -18.78 5.40 16.45
N ASN A 154 -19.66 4.46 16.82
CA ASN A 154 -19.59 3.07 16.34
C ASN A 154 -19.83 2.98 14.84
N SER A 155 -20.87 3.65 14.32
CA SER A 155 -21.16 3.74 12.88
C SER A 155 -20.01 4.38 12.10
N ARG A 156 -19.36 5.41 12.67
CA ARG A 156 -18.18 6.04 12.06
C ARG A 156 -16.97 5.12 12.03
N ARG A 157 -16.69 4.38 13.12
CA ARG A 157 -15.60 3.39 13.13
C ARG A 157 -15.81 2.31 12.07
N LEU A 158 -17.05 1.80 11.97
CA LEU A 158 -17.42 0.84 10.93
C LEU A 158 -17.26 1.41 9.52
N ALA A 159 -17.73 2.64 9.27
CA ALA A 159 -17.58 3.31 7.98
C ALA A 159 -16.10 3.53 7.58
N VAL A 160 -15.25 3.91 8.54
CA VAL A 160 -13.80 4.04 8.34
C VAL A 160 -13.18 2.70 7.94
N ALA A 161 -13.59 1.61 8.58
CA ALA A 161 -13.13 0.26 8.24
C ALA A 161 -13.67 -0.22 6.89
N CYS A 162 -14.94 0.06 6.56
CA CYS A 162 -15.52 -0.19 5.24
C CYS A 162 -14.72 0.51 4.14
N GLY A 163 -14.35 1.78 4.39
CA GLY A 163 -13.50 2.56 3.49
C GLY A 163 -12.10 1.98 3.33
N ALA A 164 -11.44 1.58 4.42
CA ALA A 164 -10.14 0.93 4.36
C ALA A 164 -10.19 -0.39 3.58
N ALA A 165 -11.20 -1.23 3.86
CA ALA A 165 -11.42 -2.50 3.19
C ALA A 165 -11.61 -2.29 1.68
N ALA A 166 -12.46 -1.32 1.30
CA ALA A 166 -12.66 -0.93 -0.09
C ALA A 166 -11.38 -0.42 -0.75
N GLY A 167 -10.57 0.38 -0.06
CA GLY A 167 -9.29 0.89 -0.57
C GLY A 167 -8.29 -0.23 -0.88
N ILE A 168 -8.07 -1.14 0.07
CA ILE A 168 -7.21 -2.32 -0.14
C ILE A 168 -7.78 -3.23 -1.23
N ALA A 169 -9.07 -3.55 -1.15
CA ALA A 169 -9.74 -4.42 -2.12
C ALA A 169 -9.68 -3.87 -3.55
N ALA A 170 -9.94 -2.58 -3.74
CA ALA A 170 -9.83 -1.90 -5.03
C ALA A 170 -8.39 -1.90 -5.57
N THR A 171 -7.40 -1.70 -4.70
CA THR A 171 -5.98 -1.66 -5.09
C THR A 171 -5.48 -3.02 -5.54
N PHE A 172 -5.86 -4.08 -4.82
CA PHE A 172 -5.39 -5.44 -5.06
C PHE A 172 -6.36 -6.32 -5.86
N GLN A 173 -7.51 -5.77 -6.27
CA GLN A 173 -8.63 -6.51 -6.83
C GLN A 173 -9.03 -7.75 -5.99
N ALA A 174 -8.86 -7.65 -4.67
CA ALA A 174 -8.94 -8.75 -3.71
C ALA A 174 -9.91 -8.39 -2.57
N PRO A 175 -11.23 -8.57 -2.76
CA PRO A 175 -12.24 -8.16 -1.79
C PRO A 175 -12.14 -8.91 -0.46
N MET A 176 -11.77 -10.20 -0.49
CA MET A 176 -11.54 -10.98 0.73
C MET A 176 -10.35 -10.44 1.53
N ALA A 177 -9.23 -10.13 0.86
CA ALA A 177 -8.06 -9.58 1.52
C ALA A 177 -8.35 -8.21 2.17
N GLY A 178 -9.06 -7.33 1.46
CA GLY A 178 -9.49 -6.04 2.02
C GLY A 178 -10.42 -6.18 3.23
N THR A 179 -11.34 -7.15 3.18
CA THR A 179 -12.23 -7.46 4.30
C THR A 179 -11.44 -7.95 5.53
N LEU A 180 -10.59 -8.97 5.35
CA LEU A 180 -9.79 -9.54 6.43
C LEU A 180 -8.83 -8.50 7.02
N PHE A 181 -8.20 -7.69 6.17
CA PHE A 181 -7.35 -6.58 6.62
C PHE A 181 -8.11 -5.62 7.56
N ALA A 182 -9.32 -5.21 7.21
CA ALA A 182 -10.10 -4.31 8.07
C ALA A 182 -10.54 -4.97 9.37
N VAL A 183 -10.86 -6.26 9.34
CA VAL A 183 -11.26 -7.04 10.52
C VAL A 183 -10.08 -7.19 11.48
N GLU A 184 -8.96 -7.71 10.97
CA GLU A 184 -7.82 -8.15 11.75
C GLU A 184 -6.93 -6.98 12.18
N ILE A 185 -6.67 -6.01 11.30
CA ILE A 185 -5.69 -4.93 11.57
C ILE A 185 -6.36 -3.69 12.17
N LEU A 186 -7.60 -3.36 11.79
CA LEU A 186 -8.21 -2.08 12.16
C LEU A 186 -9.23 -2.17 13.29
N LEU A 187 -10.01 -3.26 13.33
CA LEU A 187 -11.13 -3.33 14.26
C LEU A 187 -10.86 -4.23 15.47
N PHE A 188 -10.08 -5.32 15.32
CA PHE A 188 -9.67 -6.31 16.36
C PHE A 188 -10.83 -7.00 17.12
N ASP A 189 -11.91 -6.30 17.44
CA ASP A 189 -13.12 -6.77 18.13
C ASP A 189 -14.36 -6.44 17.26
N LEU A 190 -14.86 -7.43 16.53
CA LEU A 190 -16.00 -7.24 15.62
C LEU A 190 -17.21 -8.08 16.00
N GLU A 191 -18.37 -7.44 16.04
CA GLU A 191 -19.65 -8.13 15.97
C GLU A 191 -19.87 -8.66 14.55
N ILE A 192 -20.31 -9.91 14.43
CA ILE A 192 -20.56 -10.60 13.15
C ILE A 192 -21.46 -9.76 12.21
N ALA A 193 -22.41 -9.01 12.78
CA ALA A 193 -23.33 -8.15 12.02
C ALA A 193 -22.65 -7.00 11.25
N SER A 194 -21.44 -6.59 11.64
CA SER A 194 -20.68 -5.54 10.97
C SER A 194 -19.87 -6.05 9.77
N LEU A 195 -19.65 -7.36 9.67
CA LEU A 195 -18.87 -7.99 8.61
C LEU A 195 -19.52 -7.82 7.23
N SER A 196 -20.85 -7.90 7.16
CA SER A 196 -21.61 -7.71 5.91
C SER A 196 -21.35 -6.34 5.27
N ASN A 197 -21.32 -5.27 6.07
CA ASN A 197 -21.02 -3.92 5.59
C ASN A 197 -19.60 -3.83 5.01
N ILE A 198 -18.61 -4.41 5.70
CA ILE A 198 -17.21 -4.40 5.25
C ILE A 198 -17.07 -5.17 3.93
N VAL A 199 -17.70 -6.34 3.82
CA VAL A 199 -17.69 -7.16 2.60
C VAL A 199 -18.34 -6.40 1.44
N ILE A 200 -19.51 -5.78 1.64
CA ILE A 200 -20.19 -5.01 0.59
C ILE A 200 -19.32 -3.85 0.12
N ALA A 201 -18.70 -3.10 1.03
CA ALA A 201 -17.81 -2.01 0.67
C ALA A 201 -16.59 -2.51 -0.11
N ALA A 202 -15.95 -3.61 0.33
CA ALA A 202 -14.81 -4.22 -0.34
C ALA A 202 -15.14 -4.72 -1.76
N VAL A 203 -16.27 -5.42 -1.92
CA VAL A 203 -16.75 -5.89 -3.22
C VAL A 203 -17.08 -4.71 -4.12
N THR A 204 -17.80 -3.71 -3.62
CA THR A 204 -18.19 -2.52 -4.41
C THR A 204 -16.95 -1.75 -4.88
N GLY A 205 -15.98 -1.51 -3.99
CA GLY A 205 -14.72 -0.84 -4.36
C GLY A 205 -13.93 -1.63 -5.41
N THR A 206 -13.90 -2.96 -5.28
CA THR A 206 -13.29 -3.85 -6.29
C THR A 206 -13.99 -3.74 -7.64
N MET A 207 -15.34 -3.78 -7.66
CA MET A 207 -16.11 -3.68 -8.91
C MET A 207 -15.89 -2.34 -9.60
N VAL A 208 -15.85 -1.25 -8.84
CA VAL A 208 -15.51 0.07 -9.38
C VAL A 208 -14.12 0.06 -9.98
N ALA A 209 -13.10 -0.43 -9.27
CA ALA A 209 -11.73 -0.47 -9.81
C ALA A 209 -11.63 -1.33 -11.10
N ARG A 210 -12.31 -2.47 -11.15
CA ARG A 210 -12.35 -3.35 -12.33
C ARG A 210 -13.05 -2.72 -13.54
N ALA A 211 -13.98 -1.80 -13.33
CA ALA A 211 -14.62 -1.08 -14.44
C ALA A 211 -13.64 -0.13 -15.17
N PHE A 212 -12.54 0.28 -14.53
CA PHE A 212 -11.51 1.13 -15.15
C PHE A 212 -10.28 0.34 -15.62
N TRP A 213 -9.98 -0.79 -14.99
CA TRP A 213 -8.91 -1.69 -15.40
C TRP A 213 -9.48 -3.10 -15.55
N GLU A 214 -9.94 -3.41 -16.75
CA GLU A 214 -10.54 -4.70 -17.08
C GLU A 214 -9.56 -5.86 -16.85
N GLY A 215 -10.07 -6.97 -16.30
CA GLY A 215 -9.55 -8.33 -16.51
C GLY A 215 -8.14 -8.70 -16.01
N ALA A 216 -7.30 -7.76 -15.63
CA ALA A 216 -5.93 -8.06 -15.22
C ALA A 216 -5.91 -8.55 -13.77
N GLN A 217 -5.81 -9.87 -13.59
CA GLN A 217 -5.18 -10.39 -12.37
C GLN A 217 -3.88 -9.61 -12.16
N ILE A 218 -3.67 -9.08 -10.95
CA ILE A 218 -2.46 -8.27 -10.68
C ILE A 218 -1.21 -9.12 -10.84
N PHE A 219 -1.33 -10.43 -10.57
CA PHE A 219 -0.28 -11.40 -10.78
C PHE A 219 -0.85 -12.59 -11.55
N VAL A 220 -0.11 -13.07 -12.54
CA VAL A 220 -0.41 -14.34 -13.22
C VAL A 220 0.38 -15.43 -12.53
N ILE A 221 -0.30 -16.29 -11.78
CA ILE A 221 0.33 -17.35 -10.99
C ILE A 221 0.30 -18.64 -11.81
N PRO A 222 1.45 -19.31 -12.03
CA PRO A 222 1.46 -20.62 -12.70
C PRO A 222 0.78 -21.69 -11.85
N ASP A 223 0.27 -22.73 -12.51
CA ASP A 223 -0.33 -23.87 -11.80
C ASP A 223 0.68 -24.50 -10.84
N PHE A 224 0.29 -24.61 -9.57
CA PHE A 224 1.11 -25.18 -8.52
C PHE A 224 0.40 -26.36 -7.85
N PHE A 225 1.11 -27.49 -7.74
CA PHE A 225 0.63 -28.67 -7.04
C PHE A 225 1.70 -29.11 -6.03
N MET A 226 1.27 -29.31 -4.79
CA MET A 226 2.11 -29.93 -3.76
C MET A 226 2.33 -31.41 -4.14
N ALA A 227 3.56 -31.79 -4.46
CA ALA A 227 3.84 -33.15 -4.91
C ALA A 227 4.02 -34.11 -3.73
N HIS A 228 4.54 -33.63 -2.61
CA HIS A 228 4.80 -34.45 -1.42
C HIS A 228 4.50 -33.68 -0.12
N PRO A 229 3.85 -34.29 0.90
CA PRO A 229 3.56 -33.61 2.17
C PRO A 229 4.79 -33.09 2.92
N ALA A 230 5.97 -33.68 2.68
CA ALA A 230 7.24 -33.20 3.24
C ALA A 230 7.63 -31.79 2.77
N GLU A 231 7.06 -31.28 1.67
CA GLU A 231 7.20 -29.88 1.25
C GLU A 231 6.72 -28.91 2.34
N LEU A 232 5.80 -29.33 3.24
CA LEU A 232 5.38 -28.54 4.41
C LEU A 232 6.55 -28.20 5.35
N LEU A 233 7.55 -29.08 5.49
CA LEU A 233 8.74 -28.79 6.28
C LEU A 233 9.57 -27.67 5.61
N LEU A 234 9.67 -27.67 4.29
CA LEU A 234 10.33 -26.59 3.55
C LEU A 234 9.59 -25.27 3.73
N TYR A 235 8.25 -25.26 3.68
CA TYR A 235 7.46 -24.05 3.93
C TYR A 235 7.57 -23.54 5.37
N PHE A 236 7.71 -24.45 6.34
CA PHE A 236 7.99 -24.07 7.73
C PHE A 236 9.34 -23.32 7.84
N PHE A 237 10.41 -23.86 7.25
CA PHE A 237 11.71 -23.18 7.24
C PHE A 237 11.67 -21.88 6.43
N LEU A 238 10.97 -21.84 5.30
CA LEU A 238 10.76 -20.63 4.53
C LEU A 238 10.08 -19.53 5.37
N GLY A 239 9.07 -19.89 6.17
CA GLY A 239 8.43 -18.99 7.12
C GLY A 239 9.38 -18.44 8.18
N LEU A 240 10.28 -19.28 8.73
CA LEU A 240 11.31 -18.83 9.67
C LEU A 240 12.29 -17.84 9.01
N VAL A 241 12.76 -18.15 7.81
CA VAL A 241 13.67 -17.28 7.05
C VAL A 241 12.98 -15.96 6.70
N ALA A 242 11.72 -15.99 6.26
CA ALA A 242 10.93 -14.79 6.01
C ALA A 242 10.78 -13.93 7.28
N GLY A 243 10.57 -14.56 8.44
CA GLY A 243 10.55 -13.89 9.74
C GLY A 243 11.87 -13.17 10.06
N LEU A 244 13.02 -13.84 9.84
CA LEU A 244 14.34 -13.24 10.02
C LEU A 244 14.60 -12.07 9.06
N ILE A 245 14.21 -12.21 7.79
CA ILE A 245 14.33 -11.13 6.80
C ILE A 245 13.46 -9.93 7.18
N SER A 246 12.26 -10.16 7.72
CA SER A 246 11.40 -9.09 8.24
C SER A 246 12.07 -8.32 9.37
N LEU A 247 12.77 -9.00 10.29
CA LEU A 247 13.54 -8.34 11.36
C LEU A 247 14.66 -7.46 10.77
N VAL A 248 15.35 -7.93 9.74
CA VAL A 248 16.39 -7.14 9.05
C VAL A 248 15.78 -5.90 8.38
N LEU A 249 14.68 -6.06 7.64
CA LEU A 249 13.99 -4.95 6.97
C LEU A 249 13.51 -3.90 7.97
N MET A 250 12.83 -4.33 9.04
CA MET A 250 12.32 -3.43 10.08
C MET A 250 13.47 -2.77 10.85
N GLY A 251 14.49 -3.54 11.20
CA GLY A 251 15.70 -3.03 11.84
C GLY A 251 16.40 -1.95 11.01
N ALA A 252 16.50 -2.14 9.69
CA ALA A 252 17.05 -1.15 8.77
C ALA A 252 16.16 0.10 8.72
N ILE A 253 14.87 -0.02 8.38
CA ILE A 253 13.92 1.10 8.28
C ILE A 253 13.93 1.97 9.55
N PHE A 254 13.85 1.36 10.74
CA PHE A 254 13.75 2.11 12.00
C PHE A 254 15.10 2.58 12.58
N SER A 255 16.22 2.18 11.99
CA SER A 255 17.55 2.67 12.39
C SER A 255 17.97 3.91 11.59
N LEU A 256 17.51 4.04 10.35
CA LEU A 256 17.86 5.18 9.48
C LEU A 256 17.50 6.56 10.07
N PRO A 257 16.30 6.79 10.65
CA PRO A 257 15.99 8.09 11.24
C PRO A 257 16.98 8.52 12.34
N ARG A 258 17.48 7.55 13.13
CA ARG A 258 18.49 7.78 14.17
C ARG A 258 19.86 8.09 13.54
N PHE A 259 20.22 7.33 12.50
CA PHE A 259 21.44 7.57 11.74
C PHE A 259 21.48 8.98 11.13
N TRP A 260 20.41 9.40 10.44
CA TRP A 260 20.31 10.74 9.84
C TRP A 260 20.51 11.86 10.87
N LYS A 261 19.90 11.72 12.05
CA LYS A 261 20.07 12.67 13.16
C LYS A 261 21.50 12.69 13.70
N MET A 262 22.13 11.52 13.83
CA MET A 262 23.51 11.39 14.33
C MET A 262 24.52 12.12 13.43
N ILE A 263 24.34 12.06 12.11
CA ILE A 263 25.21 12.77 11.15
C ILE A 263 24.77 14.21 10.87
N GLY A 264 23.80 14.75 11.62
CA GLY A 264 23.37 16.15 11.52
C GLY A 264 22.52 16.50 10.30
N VAL A 265 21.93 15.52 9.61
CA VAL A 265 21.05 15.76 8.46
C VAL A 265 19.70 16.28 8.96
N PRO A 266 19.23 17.46 8.48
CA PRO A 266 17.92 17.97 8.88
C PRO A 266 16.79 17.13 8.28
N ASP A 267 15.67 17.00 9.01
CA ASP A 267 14.54 16.13 8.64
C ASP A 267 14.02 16.42 7.22
N TRP A 268 13.97 17.70 6.79
CA TRP A 268 13.48 18.09 5.46
C TRP A 268 14.40 17.66 4.31
N LEU A 269 15.69 17.44 4.57
CA LEU A 269 16.65 17.02 3.55
C LEU A 269 16.79 15.49 3.49
N SER A 270 16.43 14.79 4.58
CA SER A 270 16.53 13.32 4.62
C SER A 270 15.84 12.61 3.46
N PRO A 271 14.63 12.98 2.98
CA PRO A 271 14.03 12.33 1.81
C PRO A 271 14.82 12.56 0.52
N CYS A 272 15.49 13.69 0.34
CA CYS A 272 16.35 13.93 -0.82
C CYS A 272 17.53 12.95 -0.83
N LEU A 273 18.22 12.80 0.30
CA LEU A 273 19.34 11.86 0.44
C LEU A 273 18.88 10.40 0.31
N GLY A 274 17.73 10.06 0.90
CA GLY A 274 17.09 8.76 0.69
C GLY A 274 16.80 8.50 -0.79
N GLY A 275 16.28 9.50 -1.51
CA GLY A 275 16.04 9.44 -2.94
C GLY A 275 17.33 9.24 -3.73
N LEU A 276 18.39 9.96 -3.41
CA LEU A 276 19.69 9.77 -4.04
C LEU A 276 20.21 8.33 -3.86
N LEU A 277 20.07 7.77 -2.66
CA LEU A 277 20.49 6.38 -2.38
C LEU A 277 19.61 5.35 -3.12
N VAL A 278 18.30 5.59 -3.23
CA VAL A 278 17.40 4.78 -4.06
C VAL A 278 17.80 4.87 -5.54
N GLY A 279 18.14 6.06 -6.02
CA GLY A 279 18.65 6.27 -7.38
C GLY A 279 19.96 5.52 -7.63
N THR A 280 20.85 5.46 -6.64
CA THR A 280 22.08 4.65 -6.74
C THR A 280 21.77 3.16 -6.87
N VAL A 281 20.77 2.66 -6.14
CA VAL A 281 20.29 1.27 -6.33
C VAL A 281 19.78 1.09 -7.77
N ALA A 282 19.09 2.07 -8.34
CA ALA A 282 18.57 2.01 -9.72
C ALA A 282 19.66 1.89 -10.80
N LEU A 283 20.88 2.35 -10.52
CA LEU A 283 22.01 2.22 -11.45
C LEU A 283 22.41 0.75 -11.66
N TYR A 284 22.30 -0.06 -10.61
CA TYR A 284 22.67 -1.48 -10.64
C TYR A 284 21.45 -2.40 -10.84
N CYS A 285 20.32 -2.05 -10.21
CA CYS A 285 19.11 -2.87 -10.18
C CYS A 285 17.87 -1.98 -10.35
N PRO A 286 17.56 -1.54 -11.59
CA PRO A 286 16.42 -0.65 -11.86
C PRO A 286 15.07 -1.30 -11.50
N TRP A 287 15.00 -2.64 -11.58
CA TRP A 287 13.83 -3.47 -11.24
C TRP A 287 13.48 -3.46 -9.73
N ALA A 288 14.33 -2.89 -8.88
CA ALA A 288 14.03 -2.75 -7.45
C ALA A 288 13.20 -1.50 -7.12
N LEU A 289 13.12 -0.52 -8.03
CA LEU A 289 12.45 0.76 -7.79
C LEU A 289 10.92 0.66 -7.84
N GLY A 290 10.26 1.70 -7.33
CA GLY A 290 8.81 1.82 -7.35
C GLY A 290 8.11 0.73 -6.54
N VAL A 291 6.88 0.40 -6.94
CA VAL A 291 6.08 -0.62 -6.25
C VAL A 291 6.69 -2.02 -6.48
N GLY A 292 7.02 -2.34 -7.74
CA GLY A 292 7.74 -3.56 -8.13
C GLY A 292 6.84 -4.76 -8.41
N TYR A 293 5.63 -4.55 -8.93
CA TYR A 293 4.75 -5.65 -9.35
C TYR A 293 5.30 -6.37 -10.59
N GLU A 294 5.94 -5.65 -11.49
CA GLU A 294 6.60 -6.15 -12.69
C GLU A 294 7.69 -7.17 -12.34
N SER A 295 8.46 -6.87 -11.29
CA SER A 295 9.51 -7.77 -10.78
C SER A 295 8.93 -8.99 -10.07
N ILE A 296 7.78 -8.86 -9.41
CA ILE A 296 7.05 -10.01 -8.85
C ILE A 296 6.60 -10.93 -9.99
N ASP A 297 5.96 -10.40 -11.03
CA ASP A 297 5.51 -11.18 -12.18
C ASP A 297 6.68 -11.89 -12.89
N ALA A 298 7.78 -11.17 -13.13
CA ALA A 298 8.98 -11.75 -13.73
C ALA A 298 9.57 -12.89 -12.89
N THR A 299 9.50 -12.75 -11.56
CA THR A 299 10.01 -13.74 -10.60
C THR A 299 9.09 -14.96 -10.49
N LEU A 300 7.77 -14.75 -10.48
CA LEU A 300 6.77 -15.82 -10.46
C LEU A 300 6.73 -16.63 -11.76
N ALA A 301 7.07 -16.01 -12.89
CA ALA A 301 7.17 -16.69 -14.18
C ALA A 301 8.39 -17.62 -14.30
N ASP A 302 9.26 -17.67 -13.29
CA ASP A 302 10.53 -18.44 -13.27
C ASP A 302 11.45 -18.17 -14.48
N LYS A 303 11.36 -16.97 -15.05
CA LYS A 303 12.16 -16.56 -16.22
C LYS A 303 13.49 -15.90 -15.84
N VAL A 304 13.86 -15.93 -14.57
CA VAL A 304 14.95 -15.13 -14.01
C VAL A 304 15.98 -16.00 -13.31
N SER A 305 17.26 -15.64 -13.47
CA SER A 305 18.35 -16.39 -12.83
C SER A 305 18.33 -16.23 -11.31
N LEU A 306 18.80 -17.27 -10.59
CA LEU A 306 18.93 -17.23 -9.13
C LEU A 306 19.72 -16.01 -8.63
N VAL A 307 20.80 -15.66 -9.33
CA VAL A 307 21.63 -14.49 -9.01
C VAL A 307 20.84 -13.19 -9.16
N PHE A 308 19.97 -13.09 -10.16
CA PHE A 308 19.11 -11.93 -10.34
C PHE A 308 18.07 -11.82 -9.22
N VAL A 309 17.43 -12.92 -8.83
CA VAL A 309 16.47 -12.95 -7.71
C VAL A 309 17.14 -12.54 -6.39
N LEU A 310 18.32 -13.07 -6.08
CA LEU A 310 19.10 -12.66 -4.90
C LEU A 310 19.42 -11.18 -4.94
N THR A 311 19.80 -10.66 -6.10
CA THR A 311 20.08 -9.23 -6.30
C THR A 311 18.84 -8.40 -6.07
N LEU A 312 17.68 -8.80 -6.61
CA LEU A 312 16.40 -8.12 -6.41
C LEU A 312 15.99 -8.10 -4.94
N LEU A 313 16.13 -9.22 -4.23
CA LEU A 313 15.80 -9.34 -2.81
C LEU A 313 16.59 -8.32 -1.98
N VAL A 314 17.92 -8.29 -2.16
CA VAL A 314 18.80 -7.36 -1.44
C VAL A 314 18.51 -5.92 -1.85
N ALA A 315 18.42 -5.64 -3.15
CA ALA A 315 18.16 -4.32 -3.67
C ALA A 315 16.82 -3.75 -3.18
N LYS A 316 15.77 -4.57 -3.09
CA LYS A 316 14.45 -4.15 -2.62
C LYS A 316 14.45 -3.81 -1.13
N ILE A 317 15.14 -4.61 -0.30
CA ILE A 317 15.31 -4.31 1.13
C ILE A 317 16.02 -2.96 1.32
N VAL A 318 17.11 -2.75 0.58
CA VAL A 318 17.93 -1.53 0.66
C VAL A 318 17.12 -0.31 0.17
N ALA A 319 16.50 -0.40 -1.01
CA ALA A 319 15.71 0.69 -1.58
C ALA A 319 14.52 1.08 -0.70
N THR A 320 13.80 0.09 -0.16
CA THR A 320 12.64 0.33 0.74
C THR A 320 13.09 0.94 2.05
N SER A 321 14.23 0.48 2.59
CA SER A 321 14.84 1.04 3.79
C SER A 321 15.20 2.51 3.61
N PHE A 322 15.89 2.87 2.53
CA PHE A 322 16.22 4.27 2.24
C PHE A 322 15.00 5.12 1.94
N SER A 323 13.97 4.57 1.29
CA SER A 323 12.74 5.32 1.03
C SER A 323 12.04 5.68 2.35
N ILE A 324 11.62 4.67 3.12
CA ILE A 324 10.78 4.88 4.31
C ILE A 324 11.59 5.40 5.50
N GLY A 325 12.80 4.86 5.71
CA GLY A 325 13.69 5.26 6.79
C GLY A 325 14.19 6.68 6.68
N SER A 326 14.18 7.27 5.47
CA SER A 326 14.47 8.70 5.25
C SER A 326 13.23 9.59 5.37
N GLY A 327 12.10 9.05 5.83
CA GLY A 327 10.88 9.82 6.08
C GLY A 327 9.98 10.05 4.86
N MET A 328 10.22 9.35 3.73
CA MET A 328 9.27 9.39 2.63
C MET A 328 7.91 8.80 3.03
N SER A 329 6.87 9.23 2.33
CA SER A 329 5.51 8.72 2.51
C SER A 329 5.25 7.53 1.59
N GLY A 330 4.71 6.43 2.13
CA GLY A 330 4.33 5.26 1.34
C GLY A 330 4.32 3.97 2.16
N GLY A 331 3.54 2.99 1.71
CA GLY A 331 3.31 1.74 2.44
C GLY A 331 4.49 0.77 2.38
N ILE A 332 4.61 -0.10 3.39
CA ILE A 332 5.58 -1.22 3.39
C ILE A 332 5.03 -2.50 2.74
N PHE A 333 3.72 -2.57 2.50
CA PHE A 333 3.04 -3.82 2.15
C PHE A 333 3.48 -4.40 0.80
N ALA A 334 3.43 -3.63 -0.30
CA ALA A 334 3.92 -4.09 -1.60
C ALA A 334 5.41 -4.45 -1.62
N PRO A 335 6.33 -3.67 -1.02
CA PRO A 335 7.72 -4.12 -0.84
C PRO A 335 7.85 -5.45 -0.09
N SER A 336 7.04 -5.70 0.94
CA SER A 336 7.02 -6.98 1.65
C SER A 336 6.53 -8.13 0.77
N LEU A 337 5.51 -7.90 -0.07
CA LEU A 337 5.07 -8.89 -1.07
C LEU A 337 6.18 -9.21 -2.06
N PHE A 338 6.90 -8.19 -2.54
CA PHE A 338 8.04 -8.37 -3.42
C PHE A 338 9.10 -9.25 -2.76
N ILE A 339 9.55 -8.89 -1.55
CA ILE A 339 10.59 -9.63 -0.83
C ILE A 339 10.15 -11.07 -0.58
N GLY A 340 8.88 -11.29 -0.23
CA GLY A 340 8.31 -12.62 -0.07
C GLY A 340 8.30 -13.44 -1.37
N ALA A 341 7.90 -12.84 -2.50
CA ALA A 341 7.92 -13.49 -3.81
C ALA A 341 9.35 -13.87 -4.24
N ALA A 342 10.30 -12.94 -4.09
CA ALA A 342 11.71 -13.19 -4.38
C ALA A 342 12.31 -14.27 -3.46
N LEU A 343 11.98 -14.28 -2.17
CA LEU A 343 12.45 -15.32 -1.26
C LEU A 343 11.85 -16.69 -1.63
N GLY A 344 10.56 -16.74 -1.93
CA GLY A 344 9.86 -17.97 -2.31
C GLY A 344 10.40 -18.56 -3.62
N SER A 345 10.73 -17.72 -4.60
CA SER A 345 11.27 -18.20 -5.88
C SER A 345 12.66 -18.83 -5.75
N LEU A 346 13.50 -18.38 -4.80
CA LEU A 346 14.81 -19.03 -4.53
C LEU A 346 14.67 -20.50 -4.14
N VAL A 347 13.53 -20.90 -3.60
CA VAL A 347 13.22 -22.30 -3.27
C VAL A 347 12.60 -23.04 -4.46
N LEU A 348 11.92 -22.32 -5.37
CA LEU A 348 11.30 -22.89 -6.57
C LEU A 348 12.32 -23.20 -7.67
N THR A 349 13.43 -22.46 -7.80
CA THR A 349 14.43 -22.60 -8.89
C THR A 349 15.29 -23.89 -8.81
N GLN A 350 14.80 -24.95 -8.17
CA GLN A 350 15.46 -26.26 -8.13
C GLN A 350 14.65 -27.40 -8.77
N LYS A 351 13.68 -27.10 -9.64
CA LYS A 351 12.99 -28.13 -10.45
C LYS A 351 13.35 -28.03 -11.92
#